data_AF-A0AAD8VTA6-F1
#
_entry.id   AF-A0AAD8VTA6-F1
#
_cell.length_a   1.000
_cell.length_b   1.000
_cell.length_c   1.000
_cell.angle_alpha   90.00
_cell.angle_beta   90.00
_cell.angle_gamma   90.00
#
_symmetry.space_group_name_H-M   'P 1'
#
loop_
_entity.id
_entity.type
_entity.pdbx_description
1 polymer ?
#
loop_
_entity_poly.entity_id
_entity_poly.type
_entity_poly.pdbx_seq_one_letter_code
_entity_poly.pdbx_strand_id
1 'polypeptide(L)'
;MLYQLVVREAIQRHRSSSSSSSRDFSVMAGEEAKKATPAEAEKDVAEEKAVLPPPPGAGAKDKTPPAGDECKALIIVEKVAEKPRAEKKKTHRGSLERDVALAKVETEKRGSLIKAWEENEKAKAENKAAKKLSSILAWENTKKATIDAQLKTKELELEKKKAEYAEKMKNKKAIAHREAEEKRAMAVARRGEEVLKAEELAAKYRATGLTPKKLLGCFGA
;
A
#
# COMPACT_ATOMS: atom_id res chain seq x y z
N MET A 1 -14.64 -14.85 36.94
CA MET A 1 -14.39 -16.16 36.29
C MET A 1 -14.21 -16.01 34.78
N LEU A 2 -15.26 -15.72 34.00
CA LEU A 2 -15.25 -15.70 32.52
C LEU A 2 -14.11 -14.85 31.88
N TYR A 3 -13.88 -13.62 32.37
CA TYR A 3 -12.81 -12.76 31.83
C TYR A 3 -11.42 -13.40 31.87
N GLN A 4 -11.08 -14.10 32.96
CA GLN A 4 -9.79 -14.80 33.11
C GLN A 4 -9.67 -16.00 32.17
N LEU A 5 -10.80 -16.65 31.82
CA LEU A 5 -10.82 -17.73 30.83
C LEU A 5 -10.54 -17.17 29.43
N VAL A 6 -11.24 -16.11 29.02
CA VAL A 6 -11.07 -15.46 27.71
C VAL A 6 -9.64 -14.93 27.53
N VAL A 7 -9.05 -14.31 28.56
CA VAL A 7 -7.66 -13.83 28.50
C VAL A 7 -6.67 -14.97 28.35
N ARG A 8 -6.84 -16.08 29.11
CA ARG A 8 -5.98 -17.27 28.96
C ARG A 8 -6.10 -17.91 27.59
N GLU A 9 -7.31 -18.02 27.05
CA GLU A 9 -7.57 -18.60 25.74
C GLU A 9 -6.99 -17.74 24.60
N ALA A 10 -7.09 -16.41 24.70
CA ALA A 10 -6.46 -15.47 23.77
C ALA A 10 -4.93 -15.58 23.76
N ILE A 11 -4.30 -15.66 24.95
CA ILE A 11 -2.85 -15.88 25.10
C ILE A 11 -2.43 -17.23 24.48
N GLN A 12 -3.21 -18.29 24.70
CA GLN A 12 -2.93 -19.61 24.16
C GLN A 12 -3.06 -19.65 22.63
N ARG A 13 -4.09 -19.01 22.04
CA ARG A 13 -4.22 -18.85 20.58
C ARG A 13 -3.04 -18.10 19.97
N HIS A 14 -2.62 -16.98 20.58
CA HIS A 14 -1.45 -16.22 20.12
C HIS A 14 -0.18 -17.08 20.14
N ARG A 15 0.07 -17.80 21.24
CA ARG A 15 1.26 -18.68 21.36
C ARG A 15 1.25 -19.82 20.34
N SER A 16 0.09 -20.45 20.08
CA SER A 16 -0.04 -21.49 19.05
C SER A 16 0.18 -20.94 17.64
N SER A 17 -0.38 -19.77 17.32
CA SER A 17 -0.18 -19.11 16.02
C SER A 17 1.30 -18.76 15.77
N SER A 18 1.98 -18.19 16.78
CA SER A 18 3.44 -17.95 16.72
C SER A 18 4.24 -19.24 16.56
N SER A 19 3.82 -20.34 17.21
CA SER A 19 4.48 -21.65 17.09
C SER A 19 4.28 -22.32 15.73
N SER A 20 3.16 -22.07 15.03
CA SER A 20 2.99 -22.52 13.64
C SER A 20 3.92 -21.73 12.73
N SER A 21 3.79 -20.40 12.72
CA SER A 21 4.58 -19.53 11.85
C SER A 21 6.10 -19.72 12.00
N SER A 22 6.59 -19.99 13.22
CA SER A 22 8.00 -20.30 13.46
C SER A 22 8.43 -21.68 12.94
N ARG A 23 7.52 -22.66 12.88
CA ARG A 23 7.79 -23.97 12.25
C ARG A 23 7.78 -23.85 10.73
N ASP A 24 6.80 -23.15 10.17
CA ASP A 24 6.68 -22.92 8.73
C ASP A 24 7.92 -22.20 8.17
N PHE A 25 8.41 -21.17 8.90
CA PHE A 25 9.67 -20.49 8.58
C PHE A 25 10.91 -21.40 8.72
N SER A 26 10.94 -22.27 9.75
CA SER A 26 12.05 -23.21 9.94
C SER A 26 12.10 -24.32 8.88
N VAL A 27 10.95 -24.73 8.34
CA VAL A 27 10.87 -25.71 7.25
C VAL A 27 11.38 -25.09 5.94
N MET A 28 10.96 -23.86 5.61
CA MET A 28 11.52 -23.13 4.46
C MET A 28 13.04 -22.92 4.58
N ALA A 29 13.53 -22.49 5.75
CA ALA A 29 14.96 -22.25 5.96
C ALA A 29 15.81 -23.54 5.85
N GLY A 30 15.23 -24.70 6.19
CA GLY A 30 15.90 -26.00 6.06
C GLY A 30 16.13 -26.44 4.61
N GLU A 31 15.36 -25.92 3.65
CA GLU A 31 15.45 -26.28 2.23
C GLU A 31 16.46 -25.42 1.46
N GLU A 32 16.65 -24.13 1.82
CA GLU A 32 17.64 -23.25 1.18
C GLU A 32 19.09 -23.45 1.67
N ALA A 33 19.31 -24.08 2.84
CA ALA A 33 20.62 -24.14 3.52
C ALA A 33 21.72 -24.98 2.81
N LYS A 34 21.50 -25.47 1.59
CA LYS A 34 22.47 -26.33 0.87
C LYS A 34 23.30 -25.65 -0.23
N LYS A 35 23.19 -24.33 -0.46
CA LYS A 35 24.06 -23.65 -1.44
C LYS A 35 24.26 -22.13 -1.25
N ALA A 36 25.20 -21.71 -0.40
CA ALA A 36 26.09 -20.56 -0.63
C ALA A 36 27.15 -20.43 0.48
N THR A 37 28.42 -20.20 0.10
CA THR A 37 29.46 -19.60 0.96
C THR A 37 29.63 -18.11 0.62
N PRO A 38 30.12 -17.28 1.56
CA PRO A 38 29.94 -15.83 1.49
C PRO A 38 31.10 -15.07 0.82
N ALA A 39 30.81 -13.85 0.36
CA ALA A 39 31.78 -12.81 0.02
C ALA A 39 31.33 -11.46 0.59
N GLU A 40 32.29 -10.56 0.79
CA GLU A 40 32.27 -9.41 1.71
C GLU A 40 32.25 -8.06 0.95
N ALA A 41 31.59 -7.02 1.50
CA ALA A 41 32.02 -5.59 1.51
C ALA A 41 30.88 -4.56 1.76
N GLU A 42 30.95 -3.91 2.93
CA GLU A 42 30.85 -2.46 3.22
C GLU A 42 29.83 -1.45 2.61
N LYS A 43 29.34 -0.56 3.52
CA LYS A 43 28.99 0.89 3.40
C LYS A 43 27.75 1.31 2.58
N ASP A 44 27.09 2.46 2.82
CA ASP A 44 26.81 3.36 3.99
C ASP A 44 25.75 4.39 3.48
N VAL A 45 25.43 5.44 4.25
CA VAL A 45 24.84 6.75 3.85
C VAL A 45 23.30 6.96 3.88
N ALA A 46 22.94 7.83 4.83
CA ALA A 46 21.94 8.92 4.84
C ALA A 46 20.42 8.68 4.78
N GLU A 47 19.82 9.06 5.91
CA GLU A 47 18.57 9.81 6.06
C GLU A 47 18.47 11.04 5.13
N GLU A 48 17.38 11.16 4.34
CA GLU A 48 16.95 12.45 3.79
C GLU A 48 15.43 12.67 3.93
N LYS A 49 15.09 13.92 4.24
CA LYS A 49 13.79 14.44 4.68
C LYS A 49 13.02 15.04 3.50
N ALA A 50 11.98 14.36 3.01
CA ALA A 50 11.10 14.89 1.97
C ALA A 50 9.88 15.63 2.56
N VAL A 51 9.79 16.94 2.30
CA VAL A 51 8.67 17.82 2.69
C VAL A 51 7.63 17.87 1.56
N LEU A 52 6.35 17.69 1.89
CA LEU A 52 5.24 17.91 0.96
C LEU A 52 4.68 19.34 1.12
N PRO A 53 4.55 20.14 0.03
CA PRO A 53 3.87 21.42 0.05
C PRO A 53 2.34 21.28 -0.23
N PRO A 54 1.46 21.99 0.49
CA PRO A 54 0.06 22.23 0.10
C PRO A 54 -0.05 23.48 -0.78
N PRO A 55 -1.00 23.58 -1.75
CA PRO A 55 -2.34 24.17 -1.46
C PRO A 55 -3.42 23.72 -2.51
N PRO A 56 -4.54 24.44 -2.74
CA PRO A 56 -5.32 25.37 -1.90
C PRO A 56 -6.78 24.90 -1.66
N GLY A 57 -7.46 25.52 -0.69
CA GLY A 57 -8.92 25.41 -0.55
C GLY A 57 -9.67 26.44 -1.40
N ALA A 58 -10.90 26.11 -1.79
CA ALA A 58 -11.90 27.05 -2.26
C ALA A 58 -13.25 26.72 -1.60
N GLY A 59 -13.90 27.70 -0.99
CA GLY A 59 -15.17 27.51 -0.31
C GLY A 59 -16.31 28.30 -0.95
N ALA A 60 -17.48 27.69 -1.02
CA ALA A 60 -18.79 28.33 -1.11
C ALA A 60 -19.73 27.45 -0.27
N LYS A 61 -20.19 27.89 0.90
CA LYS A 61 -21.33 28.79 1.08
C LYS A 61 -22.56 28.32 0.29
N ASP A 62 -23.43 27.62 1.00
CA ASP A 62 -24.86 27.86 0.83
C ASP A 62 -25.56 27.89 2.20
N LYS A 63 -26.45 28.87 2.38
CA LYS A 63 -27.34 29.01 3.54
C LYS A 63 -28.74 29.25 2.98
N THR A 64 -29.69 28.39 3.31
CA THR A 64 -31.12 28.75 3.31
C THR A 64 -31.85 27.84 4.32
N PRO A 65 -32.55 28.41 5.32
CA PRO A 65 -33.40 27.65 6.23
C PRO A 65 -34.86 27.63 5.75
N PRO A 66 -35.61 26.52 5.92
CA PRO A 66 -37.07 26.55 5.87
C PRO A 66 -37.67 26.93 7.24
N ALA A 67 -38.75 27.72 7.20
CA ALA A 67 -39.57 28.07 8.37
C ALA A 67 -40.62 26.99 8.68
N GLY A 68 -41.29 27.13 9.84
CA GLY A 68 -42.37 26.28 10.31
C GLY A 68 -42.52 26.44 11.84
N ASP A 69 -43.15 27.51 12.31
CA ASP A 69 -44.61 27.63 12.52
C ASP A 69 -45.01 27.26 13.96
N GLU A 70 -44.81 28.22 14.87
CA GLU A 70 -45.45 28.22 16.19
C GLU A 70 -46.82 28.90 16.10
N CYS A 71 -47.92 28.17 16.27
CA CYS A 71 -49.22 28.78 16.57
C CYS A 71 -50.29 27.78 17.07
N LYS A 72 -50.63 27.89 18.37
CA LYS A 72 -52.00 27.86 18.97
C LYS A 72 -51.85 27.87 20.51
N ALA A 73 -52.20 28.90 21.28
CA ALA A 73 -53.40 29.75 21.40
C ALA A 73 -54.22 29.41 22.66
N LEU A 74 -54.97 30.42 23.17
CA LEU A 74 -55.98 30.41 24.27
C LEU A 74 -55.37 30.43 25.71
N ILE A 75 -55.86 31.14 26.75
CA ILE A 75 -57.01 32.07 26.96
C ILE A 75 -56.59 33.38 27.70
N ILE A 76 -57.46 34.40 27.54
CA ILE A 76 -57.69 35.73 28.17
C ILE A 76 -57.53 35.90 29.71
N VAL A 77 -57.33 37.17 30.11
CA VAL A 77 -57.27 37.72 31.49
C VAL A 77 -58.65 38.14 32.03
N GLU A 78 -59.02 37.69 33.24
CA GLU A 78 -59.97 38.38 34.16
C GLU A 78 -59.75 37.83 35.59
N LYS A 79 -59.06 38.52 36.51
CA LYS A 79 -59.46 39.68 37.34
C LYS A 79 -60.67 39.44 38.27
N VAL A 80 -60.41 38.96 39.48
CA VAL A 80 -61.02 39.50 40.72
C VAL A 80 -59.94 39.61 41.79
N ALA A 81 -59.94 40.72 42.52
CA ALA A 81 -59.07 40.92 43.67
C ALA A 81 -59.84 40.59 44.95
N GLU A 82 -59.24 39.81 45.84
CA GLU A 82 -59.58 39.89 47.26
C GLU A 82 -58.35 39.69 48.14
N LYS A 83 -58.14 40.64 49.04
CA LYS A 83 -57.21 40.54 50.18
C LYS A 83 -58.09 40.40 51.41
N PRO A 84 -57.80 39.43 52.27
CA PRO A 84 -57.59 39.84 53.66
C PRO A 84 -56.12 39.67 54.06
N ARG A 85 -55.61 40.73 54.69
CA ARG A 85 -54.34 40.78 55.41
C ARG A 85 -54.43 39.89 56.65
N ALA A 86 -53.62 38.84 56.72
CA ALA A 86 -53.24 38.18 57.96
C ALA A 86 -51.71 38.30 58.14
N GLU A 87 -51.29 38.93 59.23
CA GLU A 87 -49.89 39.26 59.48
C GLU A 87 -49.13 38.13 60.20
N LYS A 88 -47.78 38.26 60.21
CA LYS A 88 -46.85 37.60 61.15
C LYS A 88 -46.63 36.08 60.97
N LYS A 89 -45.72 35.74 60.02
CA LYS A 89 -44.45 34.98 60.23
C LYS A 89 -43.83 34.53 58.90
N LYS A 90 -43.39 35.47 58.05
CA LYS A 90 -42.75 35.15 56.74
C LYS A 90 -41.21 35.20 56.71
N THR A 91 -40.54 35.43 57.84
CA THR A 91 -39.09 35.25 57.96
C THR A 91 -38.66 33.79 57.82
N HIS A 92 -39.48 32.84 58.28
CA HIS A 92 -39.15 31.41 58.29
C HIS A 92 -39.35 30.72 56.92
N ARG A 93 -40.43 31.01 56.19
CA ARG A 93 -40.74 30.35 54.90
C ARG A 93 -39.68 30.61 53.84
N GLY A 94 -39.19 31.86 53.75
CA GLY A 94 -38.09 32.23 52.86
C GLY A 94 -36.71 31.75 53.32
N SER A 95 -36.57 31.24 54.55
CA SER A 95 -35.36 30.51 54.93
C SER A 95 -35.43 29.07 54.44
N LEU A 96 -36.49 28.34 54.81
CA LEU A 96 -36.69 26.94 54.39
C LEU A 96 -36.58 26.75 52.87
N GLU A 97 -37.14 27.68 52.09
CA GLU A 97 -37.10 27.62 50.63
C GLU A 97 -35.68 27.87 50.06
N ARG A 98 -34.86 28.69 50.72
CA ARG A 98 -33.43 28.83 50.41
C ARG A 98 -32.64 27.60 50.84
N ASP A 99 -32.94 27.03 52.01
CA ASP A 99 -32.24 25.86 52.54
C ASP A 99 -32.49 24.63 51.63
N VAL A 100 -33.72 24.48 51.12
CA VAL A 100 -34.09 23.49 50.08
C VAL A 100 -33.40 23.78 48.74
N ALA A 101 -33.26 25.04 48.33
CA ALA A 101 -32.53 25.40 47.11
C ALA A 101 -31.02 25.13 47.24
N LEU A 102 -30.42 25.42 48.39
CA LEU A 102 -29.02 25.11 48.69
C LEU A 102 -28.78 23.60 48.66
N ALA A 103 -29.64 22.80 49.29
CA ALA A 103 -29.55 21.34 49.25
C ALA A 103 -29.61 20.80 47.80
N LYS A 104 -30.47 21.36 46.94
CA LYS A 104 -30.49 21.00 45.50
C LYS A 104 -29.17 21.33 44.82
N VAL A 105 -28.66 22.56 44.96
CA VAL A 105 -27.37 22.98 44.39
C VAL A 105 -26.21 22.12 44.90
N GLU A 106 -26.23 21.70 46.16
CA GLU A 106 -25.23 20.77 46.72
C GLU A 106 -25.34 19.36 46.10
N THR A 107 -26.56 18.84 45.89
CA THR A 107 -26.74 17.56 45.18
C THR A 107 -26.34 17.64 43.71
N GLU A 108 -26.59 18.75 43.02
CA GLU A 108 -26.19 18.99 41.63
C GLU A 108 -24.66 19.13 41.51
N LYS A 109 -24.03 19.83 42.45
CA LYS A 109 -22.57 19.93 42.58
C LYS A 109 -21.94 18.55 42.80
N ARG A 110 -22.50 17.75 43.72
CA ARG A 110 -22.04 16.37 43.96
C ARG A 110 -22.23 15.49 42.72
N GLY A 111 -23.38 15.56 42.05
CA GLY A 111 -23.65 14.82 40.82
C GLY A 111 -22.71 15.18 39.68
N SER A 112 -22.41 16.47 39.51
CA SER A 112 -21.44 16.96 38.52
C SER A 112 -20.02 16.48 38.80
N LEU A 113 -19.57 16.47 40.07
CA LEU A 113 -18.27 15.93 40.46
C LEU A 113 -18.17 14.41 40.22
N ILE A 114 -19.22 13.65 40.53
CA ILE A 114 -19.28 12.20 40.26
C ILE A 114 -19.19 11.93 38.76
N LYS A 115 -19.96 12.64 37.93
CA LYS A 115 -19.91 12.51 36.46
C LYS A 115 -18.52 12.86 35.92
N ALA A 116 -17.92 13.96 36.35
CA ALA A 116 -16.58 14.35 35.91
C ALA A 116 -15.50 13.31 36.28
N TRP A 117 -15.63 12.65 37.44
CA TRP A 117 -14.76 11.56 37.85
C TRP A 117 -15.01 10.28 37.03
N GLU A 118 -16.26 9.92 36.78
CA GLU A 118 -16.65 8.77 35.94
C GLU A 118 -16.10 8.90 34.52
N GLU A 119 -16.28 10.06 33.88
CA GLU A 119 -15.74 10.32 32.54
C GLU A 119 -14.19 10.36 32.53
N ASN A 120 -13.55 10.77 33.63
CA ASN A 120 -12.09 10.70 33.75
C ASN A 120 -11.58 9.25 33.82
N GLU A 121 -12.28 8.36 34.53
CA GLU A 121 -11.95 6.93 34.58
C GLU A 121 -12.24 6.22 33.25
N LYS A 122 -13.34 6.56 32.55
CA LYS A 122 -13.60 6.10 31.17
C LYS A 122 -12.48 6.52 30.22
N ALA A 123 -12.14 7.81 30.19
CA ALA A 123 -11.07 8.33 29.33
C ALA A 123 -9.70 7.67 29.63
N LYS A 124 -9.39 7.33 30.88
CA LYS A 124 -8.20 6.55 31.24
C LYS A 124 -8.23 5.13 30.67
N ALA A 125 -9.38 4.46 30.68
CA ALA A 125 -9.54 3.12 30.11
C ALA A 125 -9.43 3.16 28.57
N GLU A 126 -10.12 4.10 27.93
CA GLU A 126 -10.10 4.33 26.48
C GLU A 126 -8.69 4.68 25.99
N ASN A 127 -7.97 5.58 26.66
CA ASN A 127 -6.60 5.94 26.29
C ASN A 127 -5.64 4.74 26.36
N LYS A 128 -5.80 3.85 27.34
CA LYS A 128 -5.05 2.59 27.43
C LYS A 128 -5.41 1.65 26.27
N ALA A 129 -6.69 1.50 25.94
CA ALA A 129 -7.15 0.68 24.82
C ALA A 129 -6.65 1.21 23.48
N ALA A 130 -6.80 2.52 23.22
CA ALA A 130 -6.34 3.19 22.00
C ALA A 130 -4.83 3.03 21.77
N LYS A 131 -4.02 3.15 22.83
CA LYS A 131 -2.56 2.88 22.77
C LYS A 131 -2.25 1.44 22.38
N LYS A 132 -3.00 0.46 22.89
CA LYS A 132 -2.81 -0.96 22.52
C LYS A 132 -3.25 -1.24 21.09
N LEU A 133 -4.40 -0.70 20.66
CA LEU A 133 -4.87 -0.81 19.28
C LEU A 133 -3.89 -0.17 18.28
N SER A 134 -3.39 1.02 18.58
CA SER A 134 -2.38 1.70 17.75
C SER A 134 -1.09 0.88 17.63
N SER A 135 -0.64 0.25 18.72
CA SER A 135 0.52 -0.65 18.71
C SER A 135 0.29 -1.92 17.87
N ILE A 136 -0.92 -2.47 17.87
CA ILE A 136 -1.30 -3.64 17.05
C ILE A 136 -1.33 -3.23 15.57
N LEU A 137 -2.03 -2.15 15.24
CA LEU A 137 -2.13 -1.63 13.87
C LEU A 137 -0.75 -1.29 13.27
N ALA A 138 0.15 -0.67 14.06
CA ALA A 138 1.52 -0.41 13.63
C ALA A 138 2.29 -1.70 13.33
N TRP A 139 2.17 -2.73 14.17
CA TRP A 139 2.80 -4.02 13.96
C TRP A 139 2.24 -4.76 12.73
N GLU A 140 0.91 -4.75 12.55
CA GLU A 140 0.26 -5.31 11.36
C GLU A 140 0.73 -4.60 10.08
N ASN A 141 0.82 -3.26 10.10
CA ASN A 141 1.28 -2.48 8.96
C ASN A 141 2.73 -2.83 8.59
N THR A 142 3.63 -2.94 9.57
CA THR A 142 5.01 -3.39 9.35
C THR A 142 5.07 -4.81 8.77
N LYS A 143 4.20 -5.73 9.21
CA LYS A 143 4.13 -7.08 8.64
C LYS A 143 3.61 -7.09 7.20
N LYS A 144 2.54 -6.34 6.90
CA LYS A 144 2.02 -6.15 5.53
C LYS A 144 3.09 -5.56 4.60
N ALA A 145 3.72 -4.45 4.99
CA ALA A 145 4.79 -3.81 4.22
C ALA A 145 5.99 -4.74 3.97
N THR A 146 6.33 -5.62 4.92
CA THR A 146 7.39 -6.63 4.76
C THR A 146 7.02 -7.65 3.67
N ILE A 147 5.79 -8.18 3.71
CA ILE A 147 5.29 -9.15 2.74
C ILE A 147 5.18 -8.51 1.34
N ASP A 148 4.65 -7.29 1.25
CA ASP A 148 4.52 -6.55 -0.01
C ASP A 148 5.90 -6.23 -0.64
N ALA A 149 6.92 -5.96 0.18
CA ALA A 149 8.29 -5.76 -0.29
C ALA A 149 8.92 -7.06 -0.82
N GLN A 150 8.68 -8.19 -0.15
CA GLN A 150 9.11 -9.51 -0.62
C GLN A 150 8.44 -9.88 -1.96
N LEU A 151 7.14 -9.62 -2.10
CA LEU A 151 6.39 -9.85 -3.33
C LEU A 151 6.98 -9.04 -4.50
N LYS A 152 7.15 -7.72 -4.32
CA LYS A 152 7.74 -6.82 -5.32
C LYS A 152 9.16 -7.25 -5.73
N THR A 153 9.96 -7.72 -4.79
CA THR A 153 11.31 -8.24 -5.07
C THR A 153 11.24 -9.46 -6.01
N LYS A 154 10.31 -10.39 -5.78
CA LYS A 154 10.11 -11.56 -6.64
C LYS A 154 9.51 -11.20 -8.01
N GLU A 155 8.63 -10.21 -8.09
CA GLU A 155 8.13 -9.67 -9.35
C GLU A 155 9.25 -9.07 -10.20
N LEU A 156 10.13 -8.26 -9.60
CA LEU A 156 11.30 -7.68 -10.28
C LEU A 156 12.32 -8.74 -10.72
N GLU A 157 12.60 -9.74 -9.89
CA GLU A 157 13.43 -10.90 -10.28
C GLU A 157 12.86 -11.62 -11.51
N LEU A 158 11.55 -11.85 -11.55
CA LEU A 158 10.87 -12.51 -12.66
C LEU A 158 10.92 -11.66 -13.93
N GLU A 159 10.67 -10.36 -13.83
CA GLU A 159 10.70 -9.47 -15.00
C GLU A 159 12.10 -9.35 -15.59
N LYS A 160 13.14 -9.26 -14.74
CA LYS A 160 14.54 -9.33 -15.19
C LYS A 160 14.84 -10.64 -15.94
N LYS A 161 14.43 -11.79 -15.38
CA LYS A 161 14.62 -13.11 -16.02
C LYS A 161 13.90 -13.21 -17.36
N LYS A 162 12.69 -12.65 -17.49
CA LYS A 162 11.95 -12.58 -18.78
C LYS A 162 12.72 -11.73 -19.80
N ALA A 163 13.17 -10.53 -19.40
CA ALA A 163 13.91 -9.63 -20.29
C ALA A 163 15.22 -10.27 -20.80
N GLU A 164 16.02 -10.85 -19.90
CA GLU A 164 17.25 -11.57 -20.26
C GLU A 164 16.98 -12.73 -21.23
N TYR A 165 15.90 -13.51 -21.02
CA TYR A 165 15.56 -14.62 -21.89
C TYR A 165 15.08 -14.15 -23.26
N ALA A 166 14.25 -13.10 -23.31
CA ALA A 166 13.81 -12.47 -24.55
C ALA A 166 14.99 -11.92 -25.37
N GLU A 167 15.98 -11.30 -24.71
CA GLU A 167 17.22 -10.85 -25.35
C GLU A 167 18.04 -12.03 -25.89
N LYS A 168 18.27 -13.08 -25.08
CA LYS A 168 18.96 -14.31 -25.52
C LYS A 168 18.33 -14.92 -26.77
N MET A 169 17.00 -14.89 -26.88
CA MET A 169 16.31 -15.40 -28.09
C MET A 169 16.39 -14.45 -29.29
N LYS A 170 16.35 -13.13 -29.08
CA LYS A 170 16.64 -12.14 -30.13
C LYS A 170 18.07 -12.30 -30.67
N ASN A 171 19.05 -12.48 -29.78
CA ASN A 171 20.46 -12.66 -30.14
C ASN A 171 20.67 -13.96 -30.93
N LYS A 172 20.04 -15.07 -30.55
CA LYS A 172 20.05 -16.32 -31.35
C LYS A 172 19.46 -16.11 -32.75
N LYS A 173 18.34 -15.39 -32.88
CA LYS A 173 17.75 -15.05 -34.19
C LYS A 173 18.70 -14.19 -35.03
N ALA A 174 19.37 -13.22 -34.41
CA ALA A 174 20.35 -12.36 -35.08
C ALA A 174 21.59 -13.14 -35.56
N ILE A 175 22.12 -14.07 -34.75
CA ILE A 175 23.21 -14.96 -35.15
C ILE A 175 22.82 -15.81 -36.37
N ALA A 176 21.66 -16.47 -36.33
CA ALA A 176 21.18 -17.27 -37.46
C ALA A 176 20.96 -16.44 -38.74
N HIS A 177 20.51 -15.18 -38.61
CA HIS A 177 20.40 -14.25 -39.74
C HIS A 177 21.77 -13.92 -40.32
N ARG A 178 22.72 -13.52 -39.47
CA ARG A 178 24.09 -13.18 -39.84
C ARG A 178 24.80 -14.35 -40.52
N GLU A 179 24.73 -15.56 -39.97
CA GLU A 179 25.31 -16.77 -40.59
C GLU A 179 24.73 -17.05 -41.98
N ALA A 180 23.43 -16.80 -42.18
CA ALA A 180 22.79 -16.95 -43.48
C ALA A 180 23.25 -15.86 -44.47
N GLU A 181 23.48 -14.62 -44.01
CA GLU A 181 24.05 -13.53 -44.80
C GLU A 181 25.51 -13.79 -45.18
N GLU A 182 26.34 -14.25 -44.25
CA GLU A 182 27.73 -14.63 -44.51
C GLU A 182 27.80 -15.76 -45.54
N LYS A 183 26.94 -16.78 -45.45
CA LYS A 183 26.83 -17.83 -46.48
C LYS A 183 26.38 -17.29 -47.85
N ARG A 184 25.42 -16.36 -47.90
CA ARG A 184 25.00 -15.69 -49.15
C ARG A 184 26.15 -14.87 -49.75
N ALA A 185 26.87 -14.09 -48.94
CA ALA A 185 28.01 -13.30 -49.37
C ALA A 185 29.14 -14.18 -49.94
N MET A 186 29.48 -15.30 -49.27
CA MET A 186 30.46 -16.26 -49.78
C MET A 186 30.04 -16.88 -51.13
N ALA A 187 28.77 -17.22 -51.31
CA ALA A 187 28.27 -17.77 -52.58
C ALA A 187 28.35 -16.74 -53.72
N VAL A 188 28.00 -15.48 -53.45
CA VAL A 188 28.12 -14.38 -54.42
C VAL A 188 29.60 -14.11 -54.76
N ALA A 189 30.50 -14.13 -53.77
CA ALA A 189 31.94 -13.94 -53.99
C ALA A 189 32.54 -15.05 -54.88
N ARG A 190 32.23 -16.33 -54.60
CA ARG A 190 32.66 -17.47 -55.44
C ARG A 190 32.15 -17.36 -56.87
N ARG A 191 30.87 -17.01 -57.05
CA ARG A 191 30.31 -16.77 -58.39
C ARG A 191 31.06 -15.65 -59.11
N GLY A 192 31.39 -14.56 -58.42
CA GLY A 192 32.19 -13.46 -58.99
C GLY A 192 33.58 -13.91 -59.42
N GLU A 193 34.26 -14.72 -58.60
CA GLU A 193 35.57 -15.30 -58.91
C GLU A 193 35.53 -16.22 -60.15
N GLU A 194 34.50 -17.07 -60.26
CA GLU A 194 34.31 -17.96 -61.41
C GLU A 194 34.00 -17.19 -62.71
N VAL A 195 33.18 -16.14 -62.63
CA VAL A 195 32.89 -15.25 -63.76
C VAL A 195 34.17 -14.53 -64.23
N LEU A 196 34.94 -13.94 -63.32
CA LEU A 196 36.19 -13.25 -63.67
C LEU A 196 37.20 -14.21 -64.31
N LYS A 197 37.36 -15.44 -63.80
CA LYS A 197 38.20 -16.47 -64.43
C LYS A 197 37.74 -16.83 -65.84
N ALA A 198 36.43 -16.93 -66.07
CA ALA A 198 35.87 -17.20 -67.39
C ALA A 198 36.10 -16.02 -68.36
N GLU A 199 35.95 -14.78 -67.88
CA GLU A 199 36.22 -13.55 -68.66
C GLU A 199 37.70 -13.42 -69.02
N GLU A 200 38.62 -13.70 -68.09
CA GLU A 200 40.06 -13.75 -68.34
C GLU A 200 40.43 -14.80 -69.40
N LEU A 201 39.87 -16.01 -69.28
CA LEU A 201 40.11 -17.08 -70.25
C LEU A 201 39.56 -16.69 -71.64
N ALA A 202 38.35 -16.13 -71.69
CA ALA A 202 37.78 -15.63 -72.93
C ALA A 202 38.63 -14.51 -73.55
N ALA A 203 39.18 -13.59 -72.74
CA ALA A 203 40.11 -12.57 -73.22
C ALA A 203 41.41 -13.17 -73.77
N LYS A 204 42.00 -14.17 -73.08
CA LYS A 204 43.19 -14.91 -73.55
C LYS A 204 42.94 -15.60 -74.90
N TYR A 205 41.78 -16.23 -75.08
CA TYR A 205 41.39 -16.85 -76.37
C TYR A 205 41.18 -15.80 -77.47
N ARG A 206 40.49 -14.69 -77.19
CA ARG A 206 40.35 -13.57 -78.16
C ARG A 206 41.70 -13.00 -78.61
N ALA A 207 42.67 -12.88 -77.69
CA ALA A 207 44.00 -12.35 -78.00
C ALA A 207 44.90 -13.34 -78.76
N THR A 208 44.74 -14.64 -78.55
CA THR A 208 45.56 -15.68 -79.21
C THR A 208 44.96 -16.27 -80.48
N GLY A 209 43.69 -15.97 -80.78
CA GLY A 209 42.98 -16.51 -81.95
C GLY A 209 42.65 -18.00 -81.88
N LEU A 210 42.81 -18.63 -80.70
CA LEU A 210 42.56 -20.05 -80.48
C LEU A 210 41.12 -20.29 -79.98
N THR A 211 40.42 -21.27 -80.56
CA THR A 211 39.07 -21.65 -80.12
C THR A 211 39.12 -22.46 -78.81
N PRO A 212 38.25 -22.17 -77.81
CA PRO A 212 38.18 -22.95 -76.57
C PRO A 212 37.87 -24.43 -76.84
N LYS A 213 38.73 -25.35 -76.37
CA LYS A 213 38.59 -26.81 -76.65
C LYS A 213 37.48 -27.52 -75.88
N LYS A 214 36.86 -26.88 -74.88
CA LYS A 214 35.71 -27.40 -74.11
C LYS A 214 34.54 -26.44 -74.28
N LEU A 215 33.80 -26.58 -75.37
CA LEU A 215 32.80 -25.60 -75.78
C LEU A 215 31.45 -25.75 -75.07
N LEU A 216 31.10 -26.98 -74.65
CA LEU A 216 29.79 -27.32 -74.06
C LEU A 216 29.96 -28.43 -73.01
N GLY A 217 30.05 -28.07 -71.73
CA GLY A 217 29.87 -28.98 -70.60
C GLY A 217 28.48 -28.77 -69.99
N CYS A 218 27.70 -29.83 -69.83
CA CYS A 218 26.26 -29.73 -69.52
C CYS A 218 25.92 -28.86 -68.31
N PHE A 219 24.96 -27.94 -68.49
CA PHE A 219 24.31 -27.18 -67.42
C PHE A 219 23.32 -28.08 -66.63
N GLY A 220 23.86 -29.05 -65.89
CA GLY A 220 23.09 -29.94 -65.00
C GLY A 220 22.92 -29.32 -63.61
N ALA A 221 21.70 -29.45 -63.08
CA ALA A 221 21.19 -28.87 -61.82
C ALA A 221 22.04 -29.12 -60.56
#